data_AF-A0A8H5FU36-F1
#
_entry.id   AF-A0A8H5FU36-F1
#
_cell.length_a   1.000
_cell.length_b   1.000
_cell.length_c   1.000
_cell.angle_alpha   90.00
_cell.angle_beta   90.00
_cell.angle_gamma   90.00
#
_symmetry.space_group_name_H-M   'P 1'
#
loop_
_entity.id
_entity.type
_entity.pdbx_description
1 polymer ?
#
loop_
_entity_poly.entity_id
_entity_poly.type
_entity_poly.pdbx_seq_one_letter_code
_entity_poly.pdbx_strand_id
1 'polypeptide(L)'
;MPGSLASNYPSWKKLQEIYDKDRASIVLRDLFAADPDRFKKFSATYASTSGPSVGILLDYSKHLVTEPILNTLFSLIREAGVEDARDKMFAGEHINTSEDRAVLHVALRNIGNDFTINEQGVDEVGGVLQHMKEFSDSIRSGAWKGYTGKTINTIVNIGIGGSDLGPVMVTEALKPYSKRDLKALFVSNIDGTHIAETLLECDPERTLFIIASKTFTTQETITNAESARDWFLSKAKDKAHVAKHFVALSTNTQAVTAFGIDKANMFQFWDWVGGRYSLWSAIGLSIALVIGFDNFEKLLSGAHAMDQHFKTAPLEKNLPAIMAALGIWYNDFYGAQTLALLPYDQYLHKFADYFQQGDMESNGKFITKNGERVNYQTGPIIWGASGTNGQHSFYQLIHQGTKIIPADFIAPANTHNPIGNSKHHRILLSNFFAQPEALAFGKTEEEVRKELGPNASETLVKSKVFEGNRPSSSLMFDLLDPATLGALIVLYEHKIFVQGMVWGINSFDQMGVELGKVLAKQILAQLDKPADVKGHDSSTTGLIHWYQAHRKE
;
A
#
# COMPACT_ATOMS: atom_id res chain seq x y z
N MET A 1 15.72 16.28 -13.53
CA MET A 1 16.05 14.93 -13.02
C MET A 1 16.26 14.01 -14.21
N PRO A 2 17.14 13.01 -14.13
CA PRO A 2 17.39 12.13 -15.27
C PRO A 2 16.13 11.27 -15.55
N GLY A 3 15.45 11.56 -16.67
CA GLY A 3 14.45 10.67 -17.28
C GLY A 3 15.10 9.71 -18.29
N SER A 4 16.38 9.39 -18.11
CA SER A 4 17.14 8.52 -19.00
C SER A 4 16.64 7.08 -18.89
N LEU A 5 16.65 6.34 -20.00
CA LEU A 5 16.38 4.91 -19.99
C LEU A 5 17.37 4.17 -19.08
N ALA A 6 16.85 3.36 -18.15
CA ALA A 6 17.65 2.57 -17.22
C ALA A 6 18.67 1.67 -17.92
N SER A 7 18.29 1.12 -19.08
CA SER A 7 19.13 0.27 -19.93
C SER A 7 20.38 0.97 -20.49
N ASN A 8 20.45 2.30 -20.44
CA ASN A 8 21.61 3.07 -20.88
C ASN A 8 22.72 3.14 -19.81
N TYR A 9 22.39 2.89 -18.54
CA TYR A 9 23.35 2.96 -17.45
C TYR A 9 24.43 1.86 -17.56
N PRO A 10 25.73 2.17 -17.37
CA PRO A 10 26.80 1.17 -17.38
C PRO A 10 26.54 0.01 -16.41
N SER A 11 26.02 0.30 -15.21
CA SER A 11 25.71 -0.73 -14.22
C SER A 11 24.59 -1.66 -14.67
N TRP A 12 23.63 -1.18 -15.47
CA TRP A 12 22.59 -2.03 -16.06
C TRP A 12 23.18 -3.07 -17.02
N LYS A 13 24.06 -2.64 -17.92
CA LYS A 13 24.73 -3.53 -18.88
C LYS A 13 25.56 -4.59 -18.16
N LYS A 14 26.30 -4.17 -17.12
CA LYS A 14 27.07 -5.08 -16.27
C LYS A 14 26.18 -6.08 -15.53
N LEU A 15 25.00 -5.68 -15.04
CA LEU A 15 24.05 -6.60 -14.43
C LEU A 15 23.51 -7.63 -15.44
N GLN A 16 23.24 -7.20 -16.68
CA GLN A 16 22.83 -8.10 -17.75
C GLN A 16 23.94 -9.13 -18.06
N GLU A 17 25.19 -8.69 -18.16
CA GLU A 17 26.35 -9.59 -18.35
C GLU A 17 26.49 -10.60 -17.21
N ILE A 18 26.36 -10.15 -15.95
CA ILE A 18 26.38 -11.04 -14.78
C ILE A 18 25.22 -12.04 -14.84
N TYR A 19 24.00 -11.58 -15.16
CA TYR A 19 22.84 -12.44 -15.28
C TYR A 19 23.03 -13.51 -16.36
N ASP A 20 23.43 -13.11 -17.57
CA ASP A 20 23.59 -14.03 -18.70
C ASP A 20 24.68 -15.08 -18.46
N LYS A 21 25.75 -14.69 -17.76
CA LYS A 21 26.89 -15.56 -17.48
C LYS A 21 26.65 -16.47 -16.26
N ASP A 22 26.16 -15.90 -15.16
CA ASP A 22 26.27 -16.53 -13.84
C ASP A 22 24.93 -17.12 -13.34
N ARG A 23 23.76 -16.72 -13.87
CA ARG A 23 22.44 -17.07 -13.29
C ARG A 23 22.23 -18.57 -13.00
N ALA A 24 22.77 -19.46 -13.84
CA ALA A 24 22.61 -20.90 -13.69
C ALA A 24 23.45 -21.47 -12.53
N SER A 25 24.49 -20.75 -12.11
CA SER A 25 25.37 -21.11 -10.99
C SER A 25 24.93 -20.51 -9.65
N ILE A 26 23.94 -19.61 -9.65
CA ILE A 26 23.43 -18.96 -8.44
C ILE A 26 22.36 -19.86 -7.82
N VAL A 27 22.80 -20.73 -6.91
CA VAL A 27 21.96 -21.68 -6.18
C VAL A 27 22.01 -21.36 -4.69
N LEU A 28 20.86 -21.08 -4.06
CA LEU A 28 20.77 -20.69 -2.65
C LEU A 28 21.45 -21.72 -1.73
N ARG A 29 21.24 -23.01 -1.97
CA ARG A 29 21.87 -24.09 -1.19
C ARG A 29 23.40 -23.96 -1.18
N ASP A 30 23.99 -23.68 -2.34
CA ASP A 30 25.44 -23.55 -2.50
C ASP A 30 25.95 -22.24 -1.89
N LEU A 31 25.21 -21.14 -2.07
CA LEU A 31 25.56 -19.83 -1.49
C LEU A 31 25.58 -19.86 0.05
N PHE A 32 24.63 -20.56 0.68
CA PHE A 32 24.61 -20.72 2.13
C PHE A 32 25.68 -21.72 2.62
N ALA A 33 25.95 -22.79 1.86
CA ALA A 33 27.00 -23.75 2.20
C ALA A 33 28.41 -23.14 2.11
N ALA A 34 28.63 -22.25 1.14
CA ALA A 34 29.92 -21.59 0.93
C ALA A 34 30.20 -20.45 1.91
N ASP A 35 29.16 -19.86 2.53
CA ASP A 35 29.29 -18.70 3.41
C ASP A 35 28.42 -18.85 4.68
N PRO A 36 28.99 -19.41 5.76
CA PRO A 36 28.28 -19.54 7.04
C PRO A 36 27.81 -18.20 7.65
N ASP A 37 28.45 -17.09 7.26
CA ASP A 37 28.11 -15.73 7.71
C ASP A 37 27.12 -15.01 6.77
N ARG A 38 26.53 -15.72 5.78
CA ARG A 38 25.66 -15.11 4.77
C ARG A 38 24.50 -14.32 5.38
N PHE A 39 23.84 -14.82 6.42
CA PHE A 39 22.78 -14.06 7.11
C PHE A 39 23.30 -12.69 7.59
N LYS A 40 24.48 -12.67 8.23
CA LYS A 40 25.07 -11.44 8.78
C LYS A 40 25.43 -10.42 7.68
N LYS A 41 25.87 -10.91 6.52
CA LYS A 41 26.24 -10.06 5.37
C LYS A 41 25.03 -9.59 4.56
N PHE A 42 23.97 -10.40 4.51
CA PHE A 42 22.77 -10.16 3.71
C PHE A 42 21.53 -9.97 4.61
N SER A 43 21.72 -9.27 5.72
CA SER A 43 20.64 -8.73 6.54
C SER A 43 20.97 -7.31 6.95
N ALA A 44 19.94 -6.52 7.20
CA ALA A 44 20.06 -5.17 7.71
C ALA A 44 18.99 -4.93 8.77
N THR A 45 19.37 -4.25 9.86
CA THR A 45 18.43 -3.86 10.90
C THR A 45 18.30 -2.35 10.90
N TYR A 46 17.08 -1.88 10.75
CA TYR A 46 16.69 -0.52 11.11
C TYR A 46 16.31 -0.49 12.58
N ALA A 47 16.82 0.49 13.31
CA ALA A 47 16.35 0.85 14.64
C ALA A 47 16.18 2.37 14.69
N SER A 48 15.00 2.84 15.10
CA SER A 48 14.75 4.26 15.27
C SER A 48 15.72 4.86 16.28
N THR A 49 16.39 5.95 15.91
CA THR A 49 17.33 6.67 16.81
C THR A 49 16.66 7.72 17.67
N SER A 50 15.40 8.06 17.35
CA SER A 50 14.58 9.07 18.02
C SER A 50 13.10 8.73 17.86
N GLY A 51 12.25 9.21 18.78
CA GLY A 51 10.82 8.90 18.79
C GLY A 51 10.48 7.53 19.40
N PRO A 52 9.32 6.94 19.06
CA PRO A 52 8.96 5.60 19.52
C PRO A 52 9.96 4.55 19.06
N SER A 53 10.30 3.59 19.93
CA SER A 53 11.22 2.51 19.60
C SER A 53 10.65 1.59 18.53
N VAL A 54 11.14 1.71 17.30
CA VAL A 54 10.82 0.84 16.18
C VAL A 54 12.08 0.10 15.75
N GLY A 55 11.99 -1.22 15.66
CA GLY A 55 13.06 -2.08 15.12
C GLY A 55 12.52 -2.96 14.01
N ILE A 56 13.17 -2.95 12.85
CA ILE A 56 12.84 -3.80 11.70
C ILE A 56 14.10 -4.51 11.23
N LEU A 57 14.10 -5.83 11.31
CA LEU A 57 15.06 -6.70 10.65
C LEU A 57 14.57 -7.00 9.23
N LEU A 58 15.41 -6.72 8.24
CA LEU A 58 15.28 -7.22 6.87
C LEU A 58 16.33 -8.30 6.65
N ASP A 59 15.91 -9.58 6.63
CA ASP A 59 16.72 -10.69 6.13
C ASP A 59 16.49 -10.86 4.63
N TYR A 60 17.50 -10.54 3.83
CA TYR A 60 17.51 -10.72 2.38
C TYR A 60 18.55 -11.77 1.95
N SER A 61 18.99 -12.64 2.87
CA SER A 61 20.00 -13.67 2.60
C SER A 61 19.51 -14.77 1.67
N LYS A 62 18.19 -15.02 1.64
CA LYS A 62 17.53 -16.00 0.77
C LYS A 62 17.19 -15.42 -0.62
N HIS A 63 18.03 -14.52 -1.11
CA HIS A 63 17.96 -13.96 -2.45
C HIS A 63 19.07 -14.51 -3.35
N LEU A 64 18.80 -14.59 -4.65
CA LEU A 64 19.72 -15.04 -5.71
C LEU A 64 20.74 -13.94 -6.05
N VAL A 65 21.48 -13.51 -5.04
CA VAL A 65 22.43 -12.40 -5.11
C VAL A 65 23.74 -12.73 -4.40
N THR A 66 24.82 -12.13 -4.88
CA THR A 66 26.16 -12.13 -4.29
C THR A 66 26.59 -10.68 -4.02
N GLU A 67 27.70 -10.47 -3.30
CA GLU A 67 28.21 -9.12 -3.05
C GLU A 67 28.51 -8.35 -4.37
N PRO A 68 29.13 -8.95 -5.41
CA PRO A 68 29.28 -8.27 -6.70
C PRO A 68 27.97 -7.83 -7.35
N ILE A 69 26.90 -8.62 -7.23
CA ILE A 69 25.58 -8.29 -7.77
C ILE A 69 25.00 -7.10 -7.01
N LEU A 70 24.97 -7.16 -5.67
CA LEU A 70 24.44 -6.07 -4.84
C LEU A 70 25.21 -4.76 -5.04
N ASN A 71 26.55 -4.82 -5.04
CA ASN A 71 27.37 -3.64 -5.28
C ASN A 71 27.09 -3.00 -6.65
N THR A 72 26.82 -3.82 -7.67
CA THR A 72 26.46 -3.32 -9.00
C THR A 72 25.03 -2.75 -9.03
N LEU A 73 24.08 -3.33 -8.28
CA LEU A 73 22.74 -2.75 -8.11
C LEU A 73 22.77 -1.40 -7.38
N PHE A 74 23.58 -1.25 -6.32
CA PHE A 74 23.75 0.05 -5.67
C PHE A 74 24.44 1.07 -6.59
N SER A 75 25.36 0.62 -7.45
CA SER A 75 25.96 1.48 -8.48
C SER A 75 24.91 1.95 -9.50
N LEU A 76 23.99 1.08 -9.92
CA LEU A 76 22.84 1.46 -10.76
C LEU A 76 21.95 2.51 -10.08
N ILE A 77 21.63 2.33 -8.79
CA ILE A 77 20.84 3.30 -8.00
C ILE A 77 21.53 4.67 -7.95
N ARG A 78 22.86 4.70 -7.80
CA ARG A 78 23.66 5.94 -7.84
C ARG A 78 23.67 6.57 -9.22
N GLU A 79 23.89 5.78 -10.27
CA GLU A 79 23.90 6.23 -11.67
C GLU A 79 22.55 6.85 -12.07
N ALA A 80 21.44 6.33 -11.53
CA ALA A 80 20.11 6.89 -11.72
C ALA A 80 19.82 8.19 -10.94
N GLY A 81 20.75 8.66 -10.08
CA GLY A 81 20.60 9.90 -9.34
C GLY A 81 19.54 9.86 -8.24
N VAL A 82 19.30 8.68 -7.64
CA VAL A 82 18.26 8.48 -6.62
C VAL A 82 18.46 9.36 -5.38
N GLU A 83 19.70 9.58 -4.93
CA GLU A 83 20.00 10.42 -3.76
C GLU A 83 19.66 11.90 -4.04
N ASP A 84 19.98 12.43 -5.22
CA ASP A 84 19.59 13.78 -5.66
C ASP A 84 18.07 13.90 -5.77
N ALA A 85 17.40 12.94 -6.42
CA ALA A 85 15.95 12.94 -6.54
C ALA A 85 15.24 12.88 -5.17
N ARG A 86 15.80 12.12 -4.23
CA ARG A 86 15.32 12.07 -2.84
C ARG A 86 15.44 13.44 -2.20
N ASP A 87 16.62 14.06 -2.26
CA ASP A 87 16.85 15.35 -1.61
C ASP A 87 15.90 16.43 -2.18
N LYS A 88 15.61 16.37 -3.48
CA LYS A 88 14.59 17.20 -4.17
C LYS A 88 13.18 16.96 -3.65
N MET A 89 12.77 15.69 -3.49
CA MET A 89 11.48 15.34 -2.88
C MET A 89 11.35 15.98 -1.49
N PHE A 90 12.37 15.81 -0.66
CA PHE A 90 12.40 16.34 0.70
C PHE A 90 12.54 17.86 0.79
N ALA A 91 12.97 18.53 -0.29
CA ALA A 91 13.06 19.99 -0.34
C ALA A 91 11.74 20.66 -0.80
N GLY A 92 10.81 19.88 -1.36
CA GLY A 92 9.58 20.40 -1.96
C GLY A 92 9.71 20.73 -3.45
N GLU A 93 10.77 20.27 -4.13
CA GLU A 93 10.86 20.48 -5.57
C GLU A 93 9.78 19.70 -6.33
N HIS A 94 9.39 20.23 -7.49
CA HIS A 94 8.34 19.68 -8.33
C HIS A 94 8.80 18.42 -9.09
N ILE A 95 8.93 17.31 -8.36
CA ILE A 95 9.41 16.04 -8.91
C ILE A 95 8.35 15.24 -9.69
N ASN A 96 7.07 15.60 -9.52
CA ASN A 96 5.96 15.16 -10.36
C ASN A 96 5.86 16.09 -11.59
N THR A 97 6.67 15.78 -12.60
CA THR A 97 6.91 16.68 -13.74
C THR A 97 5.75 16.78 -14.72
N SER A 98 4.86 15.78 -14.79
CA SER A 98 3.71 15.82 -15.71
C SER A 98 2.57 16.70 -15.21
N GLU A 99 2.46 16.90 -13.90
CA GLU A 99 1.43 17.71 -13.26
C GLU A 99 1.98 19.01 -12.67
N ASP A 100 3.30 19.22 -12.74
CA ASP A 100 4.04 20.34 -12.13
C ASP A 100 3.71 20.51 -10.64
N ARG A 101 3.93 19.44 -9.87
CA ARG A 101 3.66 19.41 -8.42
C ARG A 101 4.84 18.91 -7.61
N ALA A 102 4.99 19.47 -6.41
CA ALA A 102 5.77 18.85 -5.35
C ALA A 102 5.17 17.48 -4.94
N VAL A 103 5.97 16.66 -4.27
CA VAL A 103 5.56 15.35 -3.75
C VAL A 103 5.99 15.27 -2.29
N LEU A 104 5.04 15.52 -1.39
CA LEU A 104 5.36 15.91 -0.01
C LEU A 104 4.58 15.14 1.05
N HIS A 105 4.29 13.87 0.82
CA HIS A 105 3.71 13.02 1.87
C HIS A 105 4.62 12.92 3.12
N VAL A 106 5.93 13.17 2.98
CA VAL A 106 6.88 13.35 4.09
C VAL A 106 6.59 14.57 4.97
N ALA A 107 6.03 15.66 4.40
CA ALA A 107 5.68 16.86 5.15
C ALA A 107 4.52 16.61 6.13
N LEU A 108 3.58 15.72 5.78
CA LEU A 108 2.43 15.36 6.61
C LEU A 108 2.79 14.70 7.94
N ARG A 109 4.02 14.19 8.03
CA ARG A 109 4.55 13.44 9.17
C ARG A 109 5.84 14.03 9.72
N ASN A 110 6.22 15.24 9.30
CA ASN A 110 7.40 15.96 9.78
C ASN A 110 7.17 16.57 11.19
N ILE A 111 6.76 15.76 12.18
CA ILE A 111 6.32 16.22 13.51
C ILE A 111 7.41 16.99 14.26
N GLY A 112 8.70 16.65 14.05
CA GLY A 112 9.83 17.35 14.65
C GLY A 112 10.24 18.65 13.94
N ASN A 113 9.66 18.95 12.77
CA ASN A 113 10.17 19.97 11.84
C ASN A 113 11.65 19.79 11.48
N ASP A 114 12.12 18.53 11.45
CA ASP A 114 13.51 18.18 11.14
C ASP A 114 13.84 18.41 9.65
N PHE A 115 12.82 18.39 8.79
CA PHE A 115 12.96 18.73 7.38
C PHE A 115 12.54 20.18 7.13
N THR A 116 13.44 20.97 6.56
CA THR A 116 13.11 22.28 5.98
C THR A 116 12.57 22.06 4.57
N ILE A 117 11.29 22.35 4.38
CA ILE A 117 10.55 22.13 3.14
C ILE A 117 9.95 23.47 2.72
N ASN A 118 10.23 23.93 1.50
CA ASN A 118 9.77 25.21 1.00
C ASN A 118 8.72 25.00 -0.09
N GLU A 119 7.46 24.80 0.31
CA GLU A 119 6.32 24.62 -0.59
C GLU A 119 5.04 25.16 0.06
N GLN A 120 4.11 25.67 -0.74
CA GLN A 120 2.88 26.27 -0.22
C GLN A 120 2.03 25.24 0.55
N GLY A 121 1.52 25.64 1.72
CA GLY A 121 0.63 24.84 2.56
C GLY A 121 1.33 23.84 3.48
N VAL A 122 2.67 23.73 3.43
CA VAL A 122 3.41 22.88 4.38
C VAL A 122 3.27 23.38 5.82
N ASP A 123 3.27 24.69 6.02
CA ASP A 123 3.08 25.35 7.32
C ASP A 123 1.65 25.17 7.89
N GLU A 124 0.68 24.87 7.03
CA GLU A 124 -0.72 24.60 7.41
C GLU A 124 -0.93 23.18 8.00
N VAL A 125 0.01 22.24 7.77
CA VAL A 125 -0.08 20.84 8.21
C VAL A 125 -0.36 20.72 9.71
N GLY A 126 0.40 21.44 10.54
CA GLY A 126 0.23 21.40 11.99
C GLY A 126 -1.16 21.85 12.44
N GLY A 127 -1.74 22.86 11.78
CA GLY A 127 -3.09 23.34 12.05
C GLY A 127 -4.17 22.30 11.74
N VAL A 128 -4.05 21.59 10.61
CA VAL A 128 -4.98 20.51 10.24
C VAL A 128 -4.88 19.34 11.21
N LEU A 129 -3.66 18.93 11.59
CA LEU A 129 -3.44 17.87 12.58
C LEU A 129 -4.06 18.23 13.94
N GLN A 130 -3.88 19.47 14.39
CA GLN A 130 -4.50 19.95 15.63
C GLN A 130 -6.04 19.95 15.54
N HIS A 131 -6.60 20.35 14.40
CA HIS A 131 -8.04 20.29 14.18
C HIS A 131 -8.57 18.84 14.17
N MET A 132 -7.85 17.90 13.55
CA MET A 132 -8.18 16.47 13.61
C MET A 132 -8.16 15.94 15.05
N LYS A 133 -7.18 16.37 15.86
CA LYS A 133 -7.09 16.02 17.28
C LYS A 133 -8.34 16.48 18.04
N GLU A 134 -8.65 17.77 17.98
CA GLU A 134 -9.81 18.36 18.66
C GLU A 134 -11.12 17.67 18.25
N PHE A 135 -11.32 17.46 16.95
CA PHE A 135 -12.52 16.81 16.45
C PHE A 135 -12.59 15.34 16.91
N SER A 136 -11.50 14.58 16.75
CA SER A 136 -11.47 13.17 17.12
C SER A 136 -11.69 12.95 18.63
N ASP A 137 -11.11 13.81 19.47
CA ASP A 137 -11.32 13.79 20.92
C ASP A 137 -12.76 14.15 21.27
N SER A 138 -13.39 15.10 20.57
CA SER A 138 -14.79 15.47 20.80
C SER A 138 -15.76 14.32 20.51
N ILE A 139 -15.50 13.53 19.44
CA ILE A 139 -16.29 12.34 19.10
C ILE A 139 -16.05 11.23 20.12
N ARG A 140 -14.78 10.92 20.40
CA ARG A 140 -14.38 9.79 21.25
C ARG A 140 -14.78 9.97 22.72
N SER A 141 -14.79 11.21 23.22
CA SER A 141 -15.28 11.57 24.55
C SER A 141 -16.81 11.62 24.64
N GLY A 142 -17.50 11.69 23.49
CA GLY A 142 -18.93 11.88 23.40
C GLY A 142 -19.40 13.31 23.67
N ALA A 143 -18.49 14.30 23.66
CA ALA A 143 -18.84 15.72 23.71
C ALA A 143 -19.64 16.13 22.45
N TRP A 144 -19.22 15.63 21.28
CA TRP A 144 -19.98 15.77 20.05
C TRP A 144 -21.27 14.94 20.12
N LYS A 145 -22.40 15.60 19.85
CA LYS A 145 -23.72 14.99 19.86
C LYS A 145 -24.34 14.97 18.46
N GLY A 146 -25.03 13.88 18.16
CA GLY A 146 -25.93 13.82 17.01
C GLY A 146 -27.13 14.77 17.17
N TYR A 147 -28.00 14.79 16.17
CA TYR A 147 -29.09 15.76 16.10
C TYR A 147 -30.12 15.62 17.23
N THR A 148 -30.23 14.44 17.86
CA THR A 148 -31.09 14.17 19.02
C THR A 148 -30.39 14.27 20.38
N GLY A 149 -29.11 14.69 20.41
CA GLY A 149 -28.33 14.80 21.64
C GLY A 149 -27.61 13.51 22.07
N LYS A 150 -27.74 12.41 21.32
CA LYS A 150 -27.02 11.15 21.57
C LYS A 150 -25.55 11.23 21.13
N THR A 151 -24.69 10.40 21.73
CA THR A 151 -23.29 10.28 21.30
C THR A 151 -23.17 9.47 20.01
N ILE A 152 -22.16 9.81 19.21
CA ILE A 152 -21.77 9.03 18.03
C ILE A 152 -21.16 7.70 18.49
N ASN A 153 -21.57 6.60 17.86
CA ASN A 153 -21.01 5.26 18.08
C ASN A 153 -20.63 4.56 16.77
N THR A 154 -20.92 5.17 15.62
CA THR A 154 -20.62 4.63 14.30
C THR A 154 -20.01 5.74 13.45
N ILE A 155 -18.90 5.45 12.77
CA ILE A 155 -18.34 6.29 11.72
C ILE A 155 -18.41 5.54 10.39
N VAL A 156 -18.72 6.26 9.32
CA VAL A 156 -18.75 5.72 7.95
C VAL A 156 -17.85 6.61 7.09
N ASN A 157 -16.71 6.08 6.66
CA ASN A 157 -15.85 6.74 5.70
C ASN A 157 -16.37 6.47 4.29
N ILE A 158 -16.66 7.51 3.51
CA ILE A 158 -17.09 7.40 2.12
C ILE A 158 -15.99 7.99 1.22
N GLY A 159 -15.29 7.14 0.48
CA GLY A 159 -14.17 7.52 -0.38
C GLY A 159 -13.72 6.32 -1.23
N ILE A 160 -12.98 6.54 -2.32
CA ILE A 160 -12.50 5.45 -3.20
C ILE A 160 -10.99 5.56 -3.44
N GLY A 161 -10.34 4.43 -3.68
CA GLY A 161 -8.90 4.35 -3.93
C GLY A 161 -8.09 4.86 -2.72
N GLY A 162 -7.33 5.94 -2.92
CA GLY A 162 -6.46 6.50 -1.88
C GLY A 162 -7.21 7.07 -0.68
N SER A 163 -8.48 7.46 -0.87
CA SER A 163 -9.37 7.93 0.20
C SER A 163 -10.02 6.79 1.01
N ASP A 164 -9.69 5.53 0.71
CA ASP A 164 -10.31 4.34 1.31
C ASP A 164 -9.26 3.33 1.80
N LEU A 165 -8.40 2.84 0.88
CA LEU A 165 -7.51 1.70 1.15
C LEU A 165 -6.56 1.94 2.32
N GLY A 166 -6.00 3.15 2.44
CA GLY A 166 -5.14 3.53 3.56
C GLY A 166 -5.89 3.50 4.89
N PRO A 167 -6.96 4.27 5.06
CA PRO A 167 -7.83 4.21 6.24
C PRO A 167 -8.32 2.80 6.62
N VAL A 168 -8.79 2.00 5.65
CA VAL A 168 -9.22 0.62 5.87
C VAL A 168 -8.06 -0.22 6.41
N MET A 169 -6.93 -0.22 5.71
CA MET A 169 -5.78 -1.04 6.08
C MET A 169 -5.26 -0.70 7.46
N VAL A 170 -5.11 0.60 7.79
CA VAL A 170 -4.56 1.02 9.08
C VAL A 170 -5.50 0.72 10.23
N THR A 171 -6.81 0.96 10.06
CA THR A 171 -7.80 0.65 11.13
C THR A 171 -7.95 -0.84 11.37
N GLU A 172 -7.81 -1.67 10.33
CA GLU A 172 -7.74 -3.13 10.47
C GLU A 172 -6.45 -3.57 11.17
N ALA A 173 -5.29 -3.06 10.73
CA ALA A 173 -3.97 -3.37 11.28
C ALA A 173 -3.82 -2.98 12.76
N LEU A 174 -4.38 -1.82 13.14
CA LEU A 174 -4.30 -1.27 14.49
C LEU A 174 -5.59 -1.48 15.30
N LYS A 175 -6.42 -2.44 14.89
CA LYS A 175 -7.62 -2.84 15.62
C LYS A 175 -7.39 -3.11 17.12
N PRO A 176 -6.24 -3.66 17.60
CA PRO A 176 -5.93 -3.74 19.03
C PRO A 176 -6.01 -2.42 19.80
N TYR A 177 -5.70 -1.30 19.13
CA TYR A 177 -5.66 0.06 19.69
C TYR A 177 -6.98 0.83 19.52
N SER A 178 -7.99 0.21 18.89
CA SER A 178 -9.27 0.84 18.60
C SER A 178 -10.11 1.08 19.85
N LYS A 179 -10.90 2.17 19.84
CA LYS A 179 -12.02 2.38 20.76
C LYS A 179 -13.13 1.39 20.38
N ARG A 180 -13.26 0.29 21.15
CA ARG A 180 -14.09 -0.88 20.81
C ARG A 180 -15.60 -0.60 20.70
N ASP A 181 -16.08 0.45 21.35
CA ASP A 181 -17.48 0.91 21.30
C ASP A 181 -17.76 1.91 20.17
N LEU A 182 -16.75 2.23 19.34
CA LEU A 182 -16.88 3.03 18.12
C LEU A 182 -16.73 2.12 16.90
N LYS A 183 -17.83 1.86 16.20
CA LYS A 183 -17.85 1.08 14.98
C LYS A 183 -17.33 1.91 13.80
N ALA A 184 -16.43 1.34 13.00
CA ALA A 184 -15.93 1.96 11.77
C ALA A 184 -16.36 1.15 10.56
N LEU A 185 -16.96 1.83 9.60
CA LEU A 185 -17.43 1.29 8.32
C LEU A 185 -16.82 2.11 7.19
N PHE A 186 -16.61 1.47 6.04
CA PHE A 186 -15.92 2.06 4.89
C PHE A 186 -16.73 1.75 3.63
N VAL A 187 -17.16 2.78 2.91
CA VAL A 187 -17.93 2.68 1.67
C VAL A 187 -17.10 3.29 0.55
N SER A 188 -16.85 2.51 -0.49
CA SER A 188 -16.01 2.92 -1.61
C SER A 188 -16.61 2.63 -2.98
N ASN A 189 -17.02 1.39 -3.22
CA ASN A 189 -17.66 0.98 -4.47
C ASN A 189 -18.95 1.78 -4.77
N ILE A 190 -19.19 2.08 -6.05
CA ILE A 190 -20.43 2.68 -6.56
C ILE A 190 -21.56 1.66 -6.75
N ASP A 191 -21.24 0.37 -6.71
CA ASP A 191 -22.25 -0.67 -6.54
C ASP A 191 -23.11 -0.35 -5.31
N GLY A 192 -24.41 -0.12 -5.55
CA GLY A 192 -25.37 0.33 -4.53
C GLY A 192 -25.48 -0.61 -3.34
N THR A 193 -25.10 -1.88 -3.50
CA THR A 193 -25.01 -2.84 -2.38
C THR A 193 -24.10 -2.32 -1.26
N HIS A 194 -22.99 -1.67 -1.57
CA HIS A 194 -22.01 -1.28 -0.56
C HIS A 194 -22.57 -0.25 0.43
N ILE A 195 -23.21 0.81 -0.09
CA ILE A 195 -23.86 1.81 0.75
C ILE A 195 -25.15 1.26 1.38
N ALA A 196 -25.93 0.46 0.66
CA ALA A 196 -27.19 -0.10 1.17
C ALA A 196 -26.96 -0.99 2.40
N GLU A 197 -26.06 -1.97 2.32
CA GLU A 197 -25.73 -2.88 3.43
C GLU A 197 -25.12 -2.11 4.61
N THR A 198 -24.24 -1.15 4.34
CA THR A 198 -23.66 -0.29 5.39
C THR A 198 -24.75 0.46 6.16
N LEU A 199 -25.73 1.05 5.47
CA LEU A 199 -26.79 1.83 6.11
C LEU A 199 -27.76 0.97 6.93
N LEU A 200 -27.89 -0.34 6.66
CA LEU A 200 -28.65 -1.27 7.51
C LEU A 200 -28.02 -1.42 8.90
N GLU A 201 -26.70 -1.19 9.00
CA GLU A 201 -25.94 -1.27 10.23
C GLU A 201 -25.87 0.06 11.00
N CYS A 202 -26.44 1.14 10.45
CA CYS A 202 -26.33 2.49 10.98
C CYS A 202 -27.57 2.96 11.74
N ASP A 203 -27.35 3.70 12.84
CA ASP A 203 -28.37 4.50 13.53
C ASP A 203 -28.24 5.96 13.07
N PRO A 204 -29.26 6.58 12.43
CA PRO A 204 -29.18 7.96 11.95
C PRO A 204 -28.93 8.98 13.07
N GLU A 205 -29.28 8.66 14.32
CA GLU A 205 -29.03 9.54 15.47
C GLU A 205 -27.58 9.47 15.99
N ARG A 206 -26.81 8.45 15.60
CA ARG A 206 -25.51 8.12 16.19
C ARG A 206 -24.41 7.80 15.18
N THR A 207 -24.66 8.04 13.89
CA THR A 207 -23.71 7.78 12.80
C THR A 207 -23.10 9.07 12.30
N LEU A 208 -21.77 9.13 12.20
CA LEU A 208 -21.03 10.21 11.55
C LEU A 208 -20.50 9.73 10.19
N PHE A 209 -20.81 10.48 9.14
CA PHE A 209 -20.30 10.26 7.79
C PHE A 209 -19.10 11.17 7.51
N ILE A 210 -18.05 10.60 6.96
CA ILE A 210 -16.81 11.28 6.58
C ILE A 210 -16.70 11.19 5.06
N ILE A 211 -16.85 12.32 4.36
CA ILE A 211 -16.81 12.35 2.88
C ILE A 211 -15.38 12.68 2.44
N ALA A 212 -14.67 11.67 1.94
CA ALA A 212 -13.25 11.73 1.64
C ALA A 212 -12.99 11.85 0.11
N SER A 213 -12.88 13.08 -0.39
CA SER A 213 -12.62 13.33 -1.81
C SER A 213 -11.85 14.63 -2.02
N LYS A 214 -10.66 14.52 -2.63
CA LYS A 214 -9.78 15.66 -2.94
C LYS A 214 -10.50 16.76 -3.71
N THR A 215 -11.19 16.39 -4.79
CA THR A 215 -11.89 17.33 -5.67
C THR A 215 -13.33 17.60 -5.22
N PHE A 216 -13.88 16.73 -4.38
CA PHE A 216 -15.31 16.68 -4.04
C PHE A 216 -16.22 16.53 -5.26
N THR A 217 -15.71 15.87 -6.31
CA THR A 217 -16.42 15.64 -7.58
C THR A 217 -16.31 14.21 -8.09
N THR A 218 -15.59 13.33 -7.38
CA THR A 218 -15.48 11.91 -7.73
C THR A 218 -16.88 11.28 -7.77
N GLN A 219 -17.28 10.78 -8.94
CA GLN A 219 -18.65 10.31 -9.18
C GLN A 219 -19.09 9.29 -8.14
N GLU A 220 -18.27 8.27 -7.91
CA GLU A 220 -18.55 7.17 -6.98
C GLU A 220 -18.75 7.70 -5.55
N THR A 221 -17.84 8.55 -5.08
CA THR A 221 -17.89 9.11 -3.72
C THR A 221 -19.07 10.04 -3.53
N ILE A 222 -19.36 10.92 -4.49
CA ILE A 222 -20.45 11.91 -4.35
C ILE A 222 -21.81 11.24 -4.45
N THR A 223 -22.02 10.26 -5.35
CA THR A 223 -23.27 9.51 -5.41
C THR A 223 -23.54 8.72 -4.11
N ASN A 224 -22.50 8.11 -3.53
CA ASN A 224 -22.62 7.46 -2.21
C ASN A 224 -22.91 8.47 -1.10
N ALA A 225 -22.25 9.63 -1.10
CA ALA A 225 -22.47 10.69 -0.11
C ALA A 225 -23.91 11.24 -0.20
N GLU A 226 -24.43 11.46 -1.40
CA GLU A 226 -25.81 11.90 -1.63
C GLU A 226 -26.80 10.83 -1.15
N SER A 227 -26.56 9.55 -1.47
CA SER A 227 -27.38 8.44 -0.98
C SER A 227 -27.42 8.37 0.55
N ALA A 228 -26.27 8.53 1.21
CA ALA A 228 -26.18 8.59 2.68
C ALA A 228 -26.90 9.81 3.26
N ARG A 229 -26.77 10.98 2.63
CA ARG A 229 -27.45 12.21 3.04
C ARG A 229 -28.96 12.08 2.89
N ASP A 230 -29.43 11.53 1.78
CA ASP A 230 -30.86 11.37 1.51
C ASP A 230 -31.47 10.34 2.48
N TRP A 231 -30.77 9.24 2.76
CA TRP A 231 -31.13 8.31 3.82
C TRP A 231 -31.23 9.01 5.19
N PHE A 232 -30.22 9.81 5.55
CA PHE A 232 -30.19 10.55 6.82
C PHE A 232 -31.35 11.54 6.92
N LEU A 233 -31.58 12.36 5.88
CA LEU A 233 -32.67 13.35 5.83
C LEU A 233 -34.05 12.72 5.78
N SER A 234 -34.19 11.49 5.26
CA SER A 234 -35.44 10.74 5.36
C SER A 234 -35.88 10.51 6.81
N LYS A 235 -34.94 10.55 7.77
CA LYS A 235 -35.16 10.36 9.22
C LYS A 235 -35.08 11.67 9.99
N ALA A 236 -34.00 12.43 9.81
CA ALA A 236 -33.73 13.67 10.52
C ALA A 236 -34.61 14.86 10.06
N LYS A 237 -35.15 14.80 8.84
CA LYS A 237 -36.02 15.77 8.17
C LYS A 237 -35.42 17.15 7.91
N ASP A 238 -34.77 17.77 8.90
CA ASP A 238 -34.17 19.10 8.80
C ASP A 238 -32.75 19.02 8.21
N LYS A 239 -32.51 19.81 7.14
CA LYS A 239 -31.20 19.93 6.50
C LYS A 239 -30.13 20.51 7.43
N ALA A 240 -30.50 21.33 8.41
CA ALA A 240 -29.56 21.88 9.38
C ALA A 240 -28.85 20.78 10.21
N HIS A 241 -29.43 19.58 10.31
CA HIS A 241 -28.82 18.47 11.03
C HIS A 241 -27.65 17.80 10.29
N VAL A 242 -27.47 18.07 8.99
CA VAL A 242 -26.33 17.54 8.21
C VAL A 242 -24.99 17.95 8.83
N ALA A 243 -24.89 19.19 9.32
CA ALA A 243 -23.67 19.69 9.98
C ALA A 243 -23.27 18.92 11.25
N LYS A 244 -24.16 18.12 11.84
CA LYS A 244 -23.83 17.27 13.01
C LYS A 244 -23.40 15.85 12.65
N HIS A 245 -23.64 15.44 11.41
CA HIS A 245 -23.49 14.04 10.97
C HIS A 245 -22.61 13.89 9.73
N PHE A 246 -22.16 14.98 9.12
CA PHE A 246 -21.32 14.94 7.93
C PHE A 246 -20.11 15.88 8.10
N VAL A 247 -18.93 15.34 7.82
CA VAL A 247 -17.67 16.09 7.69
C VAL A 247 -17.02 15.81 6.35
N ALA A 248 -16.13 16.69 5.89
CA ALA A 248 -15.48 16.55 4.59
C ALA A 248 -13.95 16.58 4.72
N LEU A 249 -13.29 15.72 3.96
CA LEU A 249 -11.84 15.73 3.76
C LEU A 249 -11.62 16.14 2.30
N SER A 250 -11.28 17.41 2.07
CA SER A 250 -11.28 17.96 0.71
C SER A 250 -10.46 19.24 0.58
N THR A 251 -10.27 19.67 -0.66
CA THR A 251 -9.71 20.99 -1.04
C THR A 251 -10.80 21.96 -1.55
N ASN A 252 -12.02 21.47 -1.81
CA ASN A 252 -13.07 22.22 -2.49
C ASN A 252 -14.15 22.76 -1.53
N THR A 253 -13.87 23.89 -0.88
CA THR A 253 -14.79 24.50 0.10
C THR A 253 -16.16 24.84 -0.47
N GLN A 254 -16.24 25.24 -1.75
CA GLN A 254 -17.52 25.61 -2.37
C GLN A 254 -18.43 24.39 -2.52
N ALA A 255 -17.91 23.27 -3.02
CA ALA A 255 -18.70 22.05 -3.18
C ALA A 255 -19.10 21.43 -1.83
N VAL A 256 -18.21 21.47 -0.83
CA VAL A 256 -18.48 20.99 0.54
C VAL A 256 -19.62 21.77 1.18
N THR A 257 -19.58 23.10 1.12
CA THR A 257 -20.64 23.93 1.71
C THR A 257 -21.96 23.83 0.93
N ALA A 258 -21.92 23.70 -0.40
CA ALA A 258 -23.10 23.44 -1.22
C ALA A 258 -23.79 22.11 -0.89
N PHE A 259 -23.01 21.08 -0.53
CA PHE A 259 -23.55 19.79 -0.06
C PHE A 259 -24.29 19.92 1.29
N GLY A 260 -23.94 20.91 2.10
CA GLY A 260 -24.55 21.21 3.41
C GLY A 260 -23.66 20.91 4.61
N ILE A 261 -22.37 20.64 4.39
CA ILE A 261 -21.38 20.46 5.46
C ILE A 261 -20.90 21.83 5.93
N ASP A 262 -20.78 22.00 7.25
CA ASP A 262 -20.23 23.22 7.84
C ASP A 262 -18.77 23.40 7.41
N LYS A 263 -18.36 24.64 7.13
CA LYS A 263 -16.96 24.95 6.79
C LYS A 263 -16.01 24.54 7.92
N ALA A 264 -16.43 24.64 9.19
CA ALA A 264 -15.65 24.19 10.33
C ALA A 264 -15.46 22.66 10.36
N ASN A 265 -16.28 21.90 9.64
CA ASN A 265 -16.18 20.44 9.53
C ASN A 265 -15.42 19.98 8.28
N MET A 266 -14.70 20.91 7.62
CA MET A 266 -13.84 20.61 6.49
C MET A 266 -12.40 20.49 6.96
N PHE A 267 -11.76 19.36 6.64
CA PHE A 267 -10.36 19.09 6.91
C PHE A 267 -9.60 19.17 5.58
N GLN A 268 -8.74 20.19 5.48
CA GLN A 268 -8.00 20.50 4.26
C GLN A 268 -6.80 19.57 4.07
N PHE A 269 -6.43 19.36 2.80
CA PHE A 269 -5.12 18.86 2.40
C PHE A 269 -4.73 19.50 1.05
N TRP A 270 -3.56 19.16 0.50
CA TRP A 270 -2.97 19.90 -0.63
C TRP A 270 -2.79 19.04 -1.88
N ASP A 271 -2.45 19.68 -3.00
CA ASP A 271 -2.33 19.01 -4.28
C ASP A 271 -1.08 18.12 -4.38
N TRP A 272 -0.01 18.47 -3.68
CA TRP A 272 1.20 17.67 -3.47
C TRP A 272 0.99 16.40 -2.62
N VAL A 273 -0.20 16.23 -2.05
CA VAL A 273 -0.65 14.97 -1.45
C VAL A 273 -1.27 14.08 -2.54
N GLY A 274 -0.49 13.09 -2.98
CA GLY A 274 -0.97 12.02 -3.86
C GLY A 274 -1.98 11.12 -3.13
N GLY A 275 -3.05 10.69 -3.81
CA GLY A 275 -4.13 9.93 -3.18
C GLY A 275 -3.66 8.65 -2.48
N ARG A 276 -2.84 7.84 -3.15
CA ARG A 276 -2.24 6.61 -2.62
C ARG A 276 -1.17 6.83 -1.53
N TYR A 277 -0.85 8.08 -1.20
CA TYR A 277 0.08 8.49 -0.14
C TYR A 277 -0.61 9.44 0.87
N SER A 278 -1.95 9.42 0.94
CA SER A 278 -2.71 10.47 1.63
C SER A 278 -3.12 10.14 3.07
N LEU A 279 -2.99 8.89 3.52
CA LEU A 279 -3.48 8.45 4.83
C LEU A 279 -2.88 9.22 6.02
N TRP A 280 -1.73 9.88 5.80
CA TRP A 280 -1.03 10.70 6.77
C TRP A 280 -1.66 12.10 6.97
N SER A 281 -2.51 12.53 6.03
CA SER A 281 -3.18 13.84 6.01
C SER A 281 -4.53 13.81 6.73
N ALA A 282 -5.38 14.81 6.46
CA ALA A 282 -6.81 14.80 6.77
C ALA A 282 -7.53 13.49 6.41
N ILE A 283 -7.12 12.80 5.33
CA ILE A 283 -7.66 11.46 4.95
C ILE A 283 -7.55 10.45 6.10
N GLY A 284 -6.57 10.59 6.99
CA GLY A 284 -6.41 9.79 8.20
C GLY A 284 -7.39 10.09 9.33
N LEU A 285 -8.39 10.97 9.15
CA LEU A 285 -9.33 11.32 10.23
C LEU A 285 -10.07 10.11 10.79
N SER A 286 -10.52 9.19 9.92
CA SER A 286 -11.15 7.94 10.35
C SER A 286 -10.20 7.06 11.18
N ILE A 287 -8.90 7.06 10.85
CA ILE A 287 -7.86 6.38 11.65
C ILE A 287 -7.81 7.02 13.04
N ALA A 288 -7.61 8.34 13.13
CA ALA A 288 -7.54 9.07 14.39
C ALA A 288 -8.79 8.89 15.25
N LEU A 289 -9.98 8.84 14.65
CA LEU A 289 -11.23 8.54 15.35
C LEU A 289 -11.24 7.14 15.95
N VAL A 290 -10.74 6.14 15.23
CA VAL A 290 -10.74 4.73 15.68
C VAL A 290 -9.69 4.49 16.77
N ILE A 291 -8.43 4.86 16.53
CA ILE A 291 -7.32 4.53 17.45
C ILE A 291 -6.98 5.65 18.45
N GLY A 292 -7.57 6.83 18.29
CA GLY A 292 -7.25 8.02 19.08
C GLY A 292 -6.06 8.78 18.50
N PHE A 293 -6.05 10.09 18.70
CA PHE A 293 -5.03 10.96 18.08
C PHE A 293 -3.62 10.65 18.56
N ASP A 294 -3.42 10.32 19.84
CA ASP A 294 -2.08 9.93 20.35
C ASP A 294 -1.48 8.72 19.62
N ASN A 295 -2.31 7.76 19.21
CA ASN A 295 -1.86 6.61 18.42
C ASN A 295 -1.66 6.99 16.94
N PHE A 296 -2.45 7.92 16.41
CA PHE A 296 -2.22 8.49 15.09
C PHE A 296 -0.90 9.27 15.03
N GLU A 297 -0.57 10.05 16.05
CA GLU A 297 0.70 10.76 16.17
C GLU A 297 1.90 9.79 16.27
N LYS A 298 1.75 8.66 16.98
CA LYS A 298 2.75 7.57 16.97
C LYS A 298 2.93 6.96 15.60
N LEU A 299 1.84 6.75 14.85
CA LEU A 299 1.87 6.28 13.46
C LEU A 299 2.68 7.22 12.58
N LEU A 300 2.39 8.53 12.64
CA LEU A 300 3.16 9.57 11.95
C LEU A 300 4.63 9.60 12.39
N SER A 301 4.91 9.45 13.69
CA SER A 301 6.27 9.49 14.24
C SER A 301 7.13 8.31 13.77
N GLY A 302 6.56 7.10 13.72
CA GLY A 302 7.27 5.94 13.19
C GLY A 302 7.54 6.04 11.70
N ALA A 303 6.58 6.62 10.95
CA ALA A 303 6.73 6.94 9.54
C ALA A 303 7.85 7.97 9.29
N HIS A 304 7.89 9.05 10.07
CA HIS A 304 8.97 10.06 10.07
C HIS A 304 10.35 9.46 10.36
N ALA A 305 10.43 8.55 11.34
CA ALA A 305 11.71 7.91 11.68
C ALA A 305 12.26 7.06 10.51
N MET A 306 11.38 6.42 9.72
CA MET A 306 11.77 5.75 8.49
C MET A 306 12.13 6.73 7.35
N ASP A 307 11.48 7.90 7.28
CA ASP A 307 11.90 8.98 6.36
C ASP A 307 13.34 9.43 6.66
N GLN A 308 13.68 9.62 7.94
CA GLN A 308 15.03 9.96 8.37
C GLN A 308 16.05 8.89 7.98
N HIS A 309 15.72 7.62 8.21
CA HIS A 309 16.55 6.50 7.77
C HIS A 309 16.77 6.50 6.25
N PHE A 310 15.70 6.67 5.47
CA PHE A 310 15.80 6.75 4.01
C PHE A 310 16.67 7.93 3.54
N LYS A 311 16.54 9.09 4.19
CA LYS A 311 17.29 10.30 3.87
C LYS A 311 18.77 10.22 4.22
N THR A 312 19.14 9.57 5.32
CA THR A 312 20.48 9.69 5.90
C THR A 312 21.33 8.43 5.84
N ALA A 313 20.73 7.24 5.75
CA ALA A 313 21.49 6.00 5.71
C ALA A 313 22.18 5.81 4.35
N PRO A 314 23.46 5.35 4.33
CA PRO A 314 24.12 4.92 3.11
C PRO A 314 23.31 3.83 2.39
N LEU A 315 23.28 3.83 1.06
CA LEU A 315 22.43 2.92 0.25
C LEU A 315 22.57 1.45 0.65
N GLU A 316 23.78 0.99 0.94
CA GLU A 316 24.10 -0.39 1.36
C GLU A 316 23.48 -0.79 2.71
N LYS A 317 23.07 0.18 3.53
CA LYS A 317 22.40 -0.02 4.83
C LYS A 317 20.97 0.49 4.84
N ASN A 318 20.51 1.04 3.72
CA ASN A 318 19.22 1.70 3.57
C ASN A 318 18.19 0.65 3.14
N LEU A 319 17.39 0.15 4.10
CA LEU A 319 16.35 -0.86 3.88
C LEU A 319 15.48 -0.61 2.61
N PRO A 320 14.89 0.58 2.40
CA PRO A 320 14.18 0.88 1.14
C PRO A 320 15.03 0.67 -0.12
N ALA A 321 16.29 1.14 -0.13
CA ALA A 321 17.19 0.98 -1.27
C ALA A 321 17.59 -0.49 -1.51
N ILE A 322 17.82 -1.26 -0.44
CA ILE A 322 18.09 -2.71 -0.52
C ILE A 322 16.88 -3.42 -1.15
N MET A 323 15.68 -3.17 -0.65
CA MET A 323 14.45 -3.78 -1.17
C MET A 323 14.22 -3.40 -2.65
N ALA A 324 14.47 -2.14 -3.01
CA ALA A 324 14.36 -1.68 -4.39
C ALA A 324 15.36 -2.36 -5.32
N ALA A 325 16.64 -2.48 -4.89
CA ALA A 325 17.70 -3.18 -5.62
C ALA A 325 17.31 -4.64 -5.92
N LEU A 326 16.80 -5.36 -4.91
CA LEU A 326 16.34 -6.73 -5.07
C LEU A 326 15.14 -6.82 -6.02
N GLY A 327 14.19 -5.89 -5.91
CA GLY A 327 13.04 -5.83 -6.80
C GLY A 327 13.43 -5.61 -8.27
N ILE A 328 14.35 -4.68 -8.54
CA ILE A 328 14.90 -4.43 -9.89
C ILE A 328 15.59 -5.68 -10.42
N TRP A 329 16.39 -6.36 -9.59
CA TRP A 329 17.07 -7.59 -9.98
C TRP A 329 16.11 -8.66 -10.51
N TYR A 330 15.00 -8.89 -9.83
CA TYR A 330 14.05 -9.91 -10.28
C TYR A 330 13.14 -9.44 -11.40
N ASN A 331 12.66 -8.21 -11.33
CA ASN A 331 11.73 -7.67 -12.33
C ASN A 331 12.38 -7.58 -13.71
N ASP A 332 13.59 -7.01 -13.76
CA ASP A 332 14.22 -6.63 -15.02
C ASP A 332 15.13 -7.70 -15.61
N PHE A 333 15.79 -8.51 -14.76
CA PHE A 333 16.74 -9.52 -15.23
C PHE A 333 16.16 -10.94 -15.17
N TYR A 334 15.52 -11.34 -14.06
CA TYR A 334 14.80 -12.63 -14.00
C TYR A 334 13.44 -12.62 -14.71
N GLY A 335 12.90 -11.44 -15.05
CA GLY A 335 11.58 -11.30 -15.67
C GLY A 335 10.43 -11.68 -14.75
N ALA A 336 10.62 -11.59 -13.42
CA ALA A 336 9.59 -11.90 -12.44
C ALA A 336 8.51 -10.81 -12.46
N GLN A 337 7.33 -11.14 -13.02
CA GLN A 337 6.25 -10.16 -13.22
C GLN A 337 5.49 -9.80 -11.94
N THR A 338 5.70 -10.53 -10.84
CA THR A 338 4.89 -10.38 -9.62
C THR A 338 5.74 -10.37 -8.37
N LEU A 339 5.32 -9.61 -7.34
CA LEU A 339 5.85 -9.68 -5.98
C LEU A 339 4.71 -10.05 -5.02
N ALA A 340 4.93 -11.10 -4.22
CA ALA A 340 3.97 -11.52 -3.20
C ALA A 340 4.26 -10.84 -1.85
N LEU A 341 3.26 -10.19 -1.25
CA LEU A 341 3.32 -9.65 0.12
C LEU A 341 2.57 -10.59 1.08
N LEU A 342 3.29 -11.21 2.00
CA LEU A 342 2.80 -12.33 2.80
C LEU A 342 2.93 -12.04 4.30
N PRO A 343 2.05 -11.20 4.86
CA PRO A 343 2.08 -10.90 6.28
C PRO A 343 1.55 -12.08 7.11
N TYR A 344 2.37 -12.60 8.01
CA TYR A 344 2.00 -13.56 9.05
C TYR A 344 1.42 -12.82 10.26
N ASP A 345 0.38 -12.04 9.96
CA ASP A 345 -0.43 -11.29 10.91
C ASP A 345 -1.82 -11.10 10.29
N GLN A 346 -2.87 -11.41 11.05
CA GLN A 346 -4.24 -11.34 10.55
C GLN A 346 -4.79 -9.91 10.52
N TYR A 347 -4.25 -9.00 11.34
CA TYR A 347 -4.63 -7.58 11.28
C TYR A 347 -4.07 -6.92 10.01
N LEU A 348 -2.96 -7.41 9.47
CA LEU A 348 -2.38 -6.98 8.19
C LEU A 348 -3.04 -7.59 6.94
N HIS A 349 -4.25 -8.15 7.01
CA HIS A 349 -4.91 -8.79 5.86
C HIS A 349 -5.17 -7.85 4.66
N LYS A 350 -5.21 -6.54 4.91
CA LYS A 350 -5.36 -5.49 3.88
C LYS A 350 -4.05 -4.85 3.42
N PHE A 351 -2.90 -5.32 3.93
CA PHE A 351 -1.61 -4.74 3.59
C PHE A 351 -1.25 -4.93 2.11
N ALA A 352 -1.52 -6.12 1.55
CA ALA A 352 -1.31 -6.38 0.13
C ALA A 352 -2.26 -5.54 -0.75
N ASP A 353 -3.54 -5.43 -0.39
CA ASP A 353 -4.55 -4.61 -1.09
C ASP A 353 -4.13 -3.12 -1.12
N TYR A 354 -3.57 -2.61 -0.03
CA TYR A 354 -3.06 -1.24 0.03
C TYR A 354 -1.87 -1.03 -0.94
N PHE A 355 -0.90 -1.95 -0.94
CA PHE A 355 0.28 -1.84 -1.81
C PHE A 355 0.04 -2.25 -3.26
N GLN A 356 -1.08 -2.91 -3.57
CA GLN A 356 -1.55 -2.98 -4.95
C GLN A 356 -1.74 -1.59 -5.53
N GLN A 357 -2.42 -0.70 -4.81
CA GLN A 357 -2.51 0.69 -5.25
C GLN A 357 -1.15 1.41 -5.13
N GLY A 358 -0.50 1.30 -3.97
CA GLY A 358 0.74 2.04 -3.68
C GLY A 358 1.85 1.78 -4.70
N ASP A 359 2.10 0.52 -5.08
CA ASP A 359 3.17 0.15 -6.01
C ASP A 359 2.69 0.22 -7.47
N MET A 360 1.57 -0.45 -7.80
CA MET A 360 1.15 -0.62 -9.20
C MET A 360 0.64 0.67 -9.84
N GLU A 361 -0.10 1.52 -9.10
CA GLU A 361 -0.56 2.81 -9.64
C GLU A 361 0.60 3.81 -9.76
N SER A 362 1.63 3.67 -8.91
CA SER A 362 2.85 4.48 -8.99
C SER A 362 3.71 4.09 -10.18
N ASN A 363 4.11 2.81 -10.25
CA ASN A 363 5.19 2.35 -11.11
C ASN A 363 4.72 1.51 -12.31
N GLY A 364 3.41 1.26 -12.46
CA GLY A 364 2.81 0.66 -13.66
C GLY A 364 2.79 1.63 -14.84
N LYS A 365 3.97 2.06 -15.30
CA LYS A 365 4.18 3.11 -16.30
C LYS A 365 5.07 2.60 -17.43
N PHE A 366 4.94 3.18 -18.61
CA PHE A 366 5.77 2.78 -19.76
C PHE A 366 6.47 3.96 -20.45
N ILE A 367 6.27 5.18 -19.92
CA ILE A 367 6.88 6.41 -20.42
C ILE A 367 7.76 6.99 -19.32
N THR A 368 9.00 7.31 -19.67
CA THR A 368 9.95 8.00 -18.80
C THR A 368 9.59 9.47 -18.63
N LYS A 369 10.19 10.15 -17.65
CA LYS A 369 10.00 11.59 -17.41
C LYS A 369 10.44 12.46 -18.61
N ASN A 370 11.26 11.93 -19.52
CA ASN A 370 11.69 12.60 -20.75
C ASN A 370 10.77 12.32 -21.94
N GLY A 371 9.70 11.54 -21.77
CA GLY A 371 8.75 11.20 -22.84
C GLY A 371 9.16 10.00 -23.70
N GLU A 372 10.28 9.34 -23.41
CA GLU A 372 10.70 8.13 -24.10
C GLU A 372 9.97 6.89 -23.56
N ARG A 373 9.61 5.95 -24.45
CA ARG A 373 9.05 4.66 -24.06
C ARG A 373 10.15 3.75 -23.52
N VAL A 374 9.90 3.09 -22.38
CA VAL A 374 10.83 2.14 -21.78
C VAL A 374 11.07 0.91 -22.67
N ASN A 375 12.28 0.35 -22.61
CA ASN A 375 12.68 -0.89 -23.28
C ASN A 375 13.02 -2.03 -22.27
N TYR A 376 12.51 -1.91 -21.05
CA TYR A 376 12.64 -2.82 -19.91
C TYR A 376 11.28 -2.93 -19.19
N GLN A 377 11.21 -3.69 -18.09
CA GLN A 377 10.00 -3.82 -17.28
C GLN A 377 9.93 -2.72 -16.21
N THR A 378 8.75 -2.42 -15.70
CA THR A 378 8.56 -1.42 -14.62
C THR A 378 7.85 -2.06 -13.43
N GLY A 379 6.94 -1.36 -12.74
CA GLY A 379 6.28 -1.87 -11.53
C GLY A 379 5.70 -3.27 -11.70
N PRO A 380 5.96 -4.20 -10.75
CA PRO A 380 5.43 -5.56 -10.80
C PRO A 380 3.96 -5.61 -10.39
N ILE A 381 3.30 -6.72 -10.65
CA ILE A 381 1.97 -7.01 -10.08
C ILE A 381 2.14 -7.38 -8.61
N ILE A 382 1.52 -6.61 -7.71
CA ILE A 382 1.48 -6.90 -6.28
C ILE A 382 0.26 -7.75 -5.95
N TRP A 383 0.47 -8.77 -5.11
CA TRP A 383 -0.62 -9.61 -4.62
C TRP A 383 -0.22 -10.28 -3.32
N GLY A 384 -1.17 -10.90 -2.62
CA GLY A 384 -0.87 -11.61 -1.39
C GLY A 384 -2.08 -11.90 -0.53
N ALA A 385 -1.83 -12.57 0.58
CA ALA A 385 -2.80 -12.84 1.63
C ALA A 385 -2.06 -13.07 2.95
N SER A 386 -2.76 -12.96 4.08
CA SER A 386 -2.17 -13.28 5.38
C SER A 386 -1.73 -14.75 5.47
N GLY A 387 -0.56 -14.98 6.04
CA GLY A 387 -0.13 -16.30 6.51
C GLY A 387 -0.93 -16.71 7.76
N THR A 388 -1.28 -17.98 7.94
CA THR A 388 -0.94 -19.14 7.11
C THR A 388 -1.95 -19.44 5.99
N ASN A 389 -3.00 -18.63 5.81
CA ASN A 389 -4.07 -18.90 4.84
C ASN A 389 -3.54 -19.06 3.42
N GLY A 390 -2.59 -18.21 3.01
CA GLY A 390 -1.93 -18.32 1.69
C GLY A 390 -1.26 -19.69 1.44
N GLN A 391 -0.73 -20.34 2.48
CA GLN A 391 -0.12 -21.66 2.38
C GLN A 391 -1.10 -22.72 1.89
N HIS A 392 -2.35 -22.59 2.32
CA HIS A 392 -3.45 -23.49 1.99
C HIS A 392 -4.27 -23.01 0.77
N SER A 393 -3.74 -22.07 -0.01
CA SER A 393 -4.40 -21.53 -1.18
C SER A 393 -3.49 -21.58 -2.41
N PHE A 394 -2.41 -20.80 -2.43
CA PHE A 394 -1.62 -20.57 -3.65
C PHE A 394 -0.13 -20.90 -3.50
N TYR A 395 0.35 -21.28 -2.31
CA TYR A 395 1.76 -21.64 -2.13
C TYR A 395 2.17 -22.89 -2.93
N GLN A 396 1.22 -23.74 -3.31
CA GLN A 396 1.45 -24.82 -4.28
C GLN A 396 2.09 -24.29 -5.57
N LEU A 397 1.54 -23.19 -6.12
CA LEU A 397 2.09 -22.55 -7.31
C LEU A 397 3.43 -21.88 -7.00
N ILE A 398 3.56 -21.24 -5.83
CA ILE A 398 4.83 -20.61 -5.45
C ILE A 398 5.95 -21.65 -5.32
N HIS A 399 5.68 -22.86 -4.81
CA HIS A 399 6.68 -23.91 -4.59
C HIS A 399 6.99 -24.77 -5.82
N GLN A 400 5.97 -25.20 -6.57
CA GLN A 400 6.11 -26.18 -7.65
C GLN A 400 5.56 -25.68 -9.01
N GLY A 401 5.12 -24.43 -9.08
CA GLY A 401 4.72 -23.81 -10.34
C GLY A 401 5.91 -23.37 -11.19
N THR A 402 5.63 -22.99 -12.43
CA THR A 402 6.64 -22.60 -13.43
C THR A 402 7.00 -21.11 -13.42
N LYS A 403 6.61 -20.39 -12.36
CA LYS A 403 6.88 -18.95 -12.19
C LYS A 403 7.86 -18.74 -11.05
N ILE A 404 8.83 -17.84 -11.24
CA ILE A 404 9.60 -17.26 -10.15
C ILE A 404 8.80 -16.12 -9.54
N ILE A 405 8.60 -16.17 -8.24
CA ILE A 405 7.78 -15.21 -7.49
C ILE A 405 8.58 -14.80 -6.26
N PRO A 406 9.30 -13.66 -6.31
CA PRO A 406 9.82 -13.03 -5.12
C PRO A 406 8.71 -12.80 -4.10
N ALA A 407 9.03 -13.01 -2.82
CA ALA A 407 8.07 -12.97 -1.74
C ALA A 407 8.62 -12.25 -0.50
N ASP A 408 7.85 -11.29 0.01
CA ASP A 408 8.15 -10.58 1.26
C ASP A 408 7.30 -11.19 2.37
N PHE A 409 7.94 -11.98 3.24
CA PHE A 409 7.33 -12.52 4.44
C PHE A 409 7.45 -11.51 5.57
N ILE A 410 6.36 -11.19 6.26
CA ILE A 410 6.33 -10.12 7.27
C ILE A 410 5.74 -10.66 8.58
N ALA A 411 6.43 -10.56 9.72
CA ALA A 411 5.89 -11.06 11.00
C ALA A 411 6.35 -10.26 12.23
N PRO A 412 5.47 -10.02 13.21
CA PRO A 412 5.88 -9.55 14.53
C PRO A 412 6.44 -10.70 15.39
N ALA A 413 7.46 -10.41 16.20
CA ALA A 413 8.00 -11.34 17.19
C ALA A 413 7.00 -11.60 18.31
N ASN A 414 6.24 -10.58 18.70
CA ASN A 414 5.21 -10.62 19.74
C ASN A 414 3.80 -10.45 19.16
N THR A 415 2.81 -11.05 19.79
CA THR A 415 1.40 -10.96 19.37
C THR A 415 0.59 -10.12 20.35
N HIS A 416 -0.39 -9.39 19.82
CA HIS A 416 -1.45 -8.74 20.62
C HIS A 416 -2.37 -9.74 21.33
N ASN A 417 -2.41 -11.00 20.85
CA ASN A 417 -3.34 -12.01 21.33
C ASN A 417 -2.58 -13.28 21.79
N PRO A 418 -1.93 -13.28 22.97
CA PRO A 418 -1.11 -14.39 23.47
C PRO A 418 -1.94 -15.59 23.98
N ILE A 419 -2.98 -15.96 23.24
CA ILE A 419 -3.92 -17.03 23.58
C ILE A 419 -3.23 -18.40 23.67
N GLY A 420 -3.67 -19.22 24.62
CA GLY A 420 -3.06 -20.52 24.90
C GLY A 420 -1.58 -20.41 25.28
N ASN A 421 -1.21 -19.38 26.05
CA ASN A 421 0.18 -19.07 26.42
C ASN A 421 1.09 -18.96 25.19
N SER A 422 0.66 -18.14 24.23
CA SER A 422 1.30 -17.90 22.93
C SER A 422 1.51 -19.17 22.07
N LYS A 423 0.76 -20.26 22.32
CA LYS A 423 0.82 -21.47 21.47
C LYS A 423 0.50 -21.16 20.02
N HIS A 424 -0.53 -20.35 19.79
CA HIS A 424 -0.92 -19.93 18.43
C HIS A 424 0.22 -19.16 17.74
N HIS A 425 0.82 -18.18 18.43
CA HIS A 425 1.91 -17.38 17.86
C HIS A 425 3.16 -18.21 17.58
N ARG A 426 3.51 -19.16 18.46
CA ARG A 426 4.63 -20.09 18.20
C ARG A 426 4.39 -20.95 16.95
N ILE A 427 3.18 -21.44 16.73
CA ILE A 427 2.81 -22.20 15.53
C ILE A 427 2.81 -21.30 14.29
N LEU A 428 2.33 -20.08 14.40
CA LEU A 428 2.37 -19.09 13.32
C LEU A 428 3.83 -18.81 12.91
N LEU A 429 4.70 -18.53 13.87
CA LEU A 429 6.10 -18.24 13.62
C LEU A 429 6.88 -19.46 13.11
N SER A 430 6.60 -20.69 13.57
CA SER A 430 7.23 -21.88 12.99
C SER A 430 6.92 -21.99 11.49
N ASN A 431 5.71 -21.62 11.08
CA ASN A 431 5.30 -21.57 9.68
C ASN A 431 5.90 -20.38 8.92
N PHE A 432 6.14 -19.24 9.58
CA PHE A 432 6.84 -18.09 9.01
C PHE A 432 8.30 -18.42 8.71
N PHE A 433 8.97 -19.18 9.59
CA PHE A 433 10.36 -19.61 9.39
C PHE A 433 10.48 -20.73 8.34
N ALA A 434 9.60 -21.72 8.41
CA ALA A 434 9.68 -22.91 7.55
C ALA A 434 9.41 -22.63 6.07
N GLN A 435 8.56 -21.65 5.73
CA GLN A 435 8.18 -21.41 4.33
C GLN A 435 9.31 -20.78 3.49
N PRO A 436 9.97 -19.68 3.92
CA PRO A 436 11.20 -19.18 3.28
C PRO A 436 12.31 -20.22 3.21
N GLU A 437 12.48 -21.05 4.24
CA GLU A 437 13.46 -22.15 4.24
C GLU A 437 13.14 -23.19 3.16
N ALA A 438 11.88 -23.64 3.08
CA ALA A 438 11.42 -24.58 2.06
C ALA A 438 11.55 -24.00 0.64
N LEU A 439 11.23 -22.72 0.45
CA LEU A 439 11.39 -22.02 -0.83
C LEU A 439 12.87 -21.97 -1.25
N ALA A 440 13.77 -21.68 -0.32
CA ALA A 440 15.18 -21.55 -0.61
C ALA A 440 15.82 -22.91 -0.95
N PHE A 441 15.54 -23.95 -0.16
CA PHE A 441 16.32 -25.19 -0.21
C PHE A 441 15.61 -26.36 -0.88
N GLY A 442 14.28 -26.35 -0.95
CA GLY A 442 13.53 -27.43 -1.57
C GLY A 442 13.71 -28.79 -0.89
N LYS A 443 13.42 -29.86 -1.64
CA LYS A 443 13.55 -31.25 -1.24
C LYS A 443 13.92 -32.08 -2.46
N THR A 444 15.12 -32.67 -2.42
CA THR A 444 15.71 -33.45 -3.49
C THR A 444 15.00 -34.79 -3.67
N GLU A 445 15.16 -35.38 -4.85
CA GLU A 445 14.61 -36.71 -5.14
C GLU A 445 15.14 -37.80 -4.20
N GLU A 446 16.42 -37.74 -3.82
CA GLU A 446 17.01 -38.67 -2.87
C GLU A 446 16.33 -38.58 -1.50
N GLU A 447 16.09 -37.36 -1.00
CA GLU A 447 15.36 -37.13 0.24
C GLU A 447 13.91 -37.66 0.16
N VAL A 448 13.24 -37.46 -0.98
CA VAL A 448 11.89 -38.00 -1.22
C VAL A 448 11.88 -39.53 -1.24
N ARG A 449 12.82 -40.16 -1.94
CA ARG A 449 12.91 -41.64 -1.99
C ARG A 449 13.18 -42.23 -0.62
N LYS A 450 14.04 -41.58 0.18
CA LYS A 450 14.30 -41.96 1.56
C LYS A 450 13.05 -41.86 2.45
N GLU A 451 12.21 -40.83 2.25
CA GLU A 451 10.95 -40.65 2.97
C GLU A 451 9.89 -41.69 2.58
N LEU A 452 9.72 -41.96 1.28
CA LEU A 452 8.65 -42.82 0.78
C LEU A 452 8.96 -44.32 0.84
N GLY A 453 10.25 -44.69 0.90
CA GLY A 453 10.71 -46.07 0.88
C GLY A 453 10.76 -46.70 -0.53
N PRO A 454 11.27 -47.94 -0.65
CA PRO A 454 11.64 -48.55 -1.93
C PRO A 454 10.45 -48.89 -2.84
N ASN A 455 9.23 -48.95 -2.30
CA ASN A 455 8.02 -49.33 -3.03
C ASN A 455 7.26 -48.13 -3.62
N ALA A 456 7.80 -46.92 -3.51
CA ALA A 456 7.17 -45.72 -4.04
C ALA A 456 7.16 -45.73 -5.57
N SER A 457 6.03 -45.36 -6.18
CA SER A 457 5.98 -45.18 -7.62
C SER A 457 6.83 -43.99 -8.06
N GLU A 458 7.40 -44.08 -9.26
CA GLU A 458 8.25 -43.03 -9.81
C GLU A 458 7.50 -41.70 -9.94
N THR A 459 6.23 -41.74 -10.36
CA THR A 459 5.37 -40.56 -10.42
C THR A 459 5.20 -39.89 -9.06
N LEU A 460 4.99 -40.66 -7.99
CA LEU A 460 4.84 -40.09 -6.65
C LEU A 460 6.14 -39.45 -6.16
N VAL A 461 7.28 -40.09 -6.45
CA VAL A 461 8.60 -39.53 -6.14
C VAL A 461 8.78 -38.18 -6.82
N LYS A 462 8.58 -38.11 -8.15
CA LYS A 462 8.77 -36.86 -8.91
C LYS A 462 7.80 -35.75 -8.47
N SER A 463 6.55 -36.08 -8.17
CA SER A 463 5.56 -35.10 -7.68
C SER A 463 5.86 -34.53 -6.29
N LYS A 464 6.69 -35.22 -5.49
CA LYS A 464 7.10 -34.77 -4.15
C LYS A 464 8.45 -34.04 -4.12
N VAL A 465 9.11 -33.88 -5.27
CA VAL A 465 10.34 -33.08 -5.38
C VAL A 465 9.98 -31.59 -5.33
N PHE A 466 10.78 -30.83 -4.58
CA PHE A 466 10.73 -29.37 -4.54
C PHE A 466 12.08 -28.86 -5.02
N GLU A 467 12.10 -28.14 -6.14
CA GLU A 467 13.34 -27.65 -6.75
C GLU A 467 14.07 -26.61 -5.87
N GLY A 468 13.33 -25.94 -4.96
CA GLY A 468 13.88 -24.87 -4.14
C GLY A 468 14.34 -23.69 -5.00
N ASN A 469 15.40 -23.00 -4.57
CA ASN A 469 16.00 -21.87 -5.26
C ASN A 469 15.03 -20.70 -5.54
N ARG A 470 13.99 -20.54 -4.72
CA ARG A 470 12.97 -19.50 -4.85
C ARG A 470 13.24 -18.38 -3.85
N PRO A 471 13.34 -17.11 -4.31
CA PRO A 471 13.81 -16.02 -3.47
C PRO A 471 12.74 -15.48 -2.53
N SER A 472 13.16 -15.08 -1.33
CA SER A 472 12.27 -14.42 -0.36
C SER A 472 13.02 -13.49 0.58
N SER A 473 12.37 -12.38 0.95
CA SER A 473 12.77 -11.54 2.09
C SER A 473 11.97 -11.93 3.33
N SER A 474 12.59 -11.84 4.51
CA SER A 474 11.91 -11.97 5.79
C SER A 474 12.06 -10.66 6.58
N LEU A 475 10.94 -9.97 6.76
CA LEU A 475 10.83 -8.77 7.58
C LEU A 475 10.28 -9.14 8.96
N MET A 476 11.04 -8.85 10.00
CA MET A 476 10.62 -9.05 11.39
C MET A 476 10.73 -7.77 12.19
N PHE A 477 9.81 -7.58 13.12
CA PHE A 477 9.78 -6.47 14.07
C PHE A 477 9.21 -6.96 15.40
N ASP A 478 9.26 -6.15 16.44
CA ASP A 478 8.89 -6.59 17.78
C ASP A 478 7.37 -6.84 17.91
N LEU A 479 6.56 -5.80 17.78
CA LEU A 479 5.10 -5.84 17.89
C LEU A 479 4.50 -4.92 16.82
N LEU A 480 3.34 -5.27 16.27
CA LEU A 480 2.64 -4.39 15.34
C LEU A 480 1.93 -3.25 16.09
N ASP A 481 2.68 -2.22 16.47
CA ASP A 481 2.13 -1.00 17.06
C ASP A 481 1.99 0.13 16.01
N PRO A 482 1.37 1.28 16.36
CA PRO A 482 1.16 2.35 15.39
C PRO A 482 2.47 2.85 14.76
N ALA A 483 3.53 3.02 15.55
CA ALA A 483 4.81 3.52 15.03
C ALA A 483 5.48 2.50 14.09
N THR A 484 5.44 1.21 14.46
CA THR A 484 5.98 0.12 13.64
C THR A 484 5.22 0.00 12.33
N LEU A 485 3.89 0.09 12.34
CA LEU A 485 3.10 0.13 11.10
C LEU A 485 3.47 1.34 10.25
N GLY A 486 3.64 2.52 10.86
CA GLY A 486 4.05 3.73 10.16
C GLY A 486 5.38 3.55 9.43
N ALA A 487 6.39 3.05 10.14
CA ALA A 487 7.69 2.74 9.56
C ALA A 487 7.61 1.68 8.46
N LEU A 488 6.80 0.63 8.63
CA LEU A 488 6.60 -0.41 7.62
C LEU A 488 5.96 0.14 6.35
N ILE A 489 4.96 1.02 6.45
CA ILE A 489 4.34 1.60 5.26
C ILE A 489 5.36 2.45 4.49
N VAL A 490 6.07 3.34 5.21
CA VAL A 490 7.07 4.24 4.61
C VAL A 490 8.25 3.49 4.02
N LEU A 491 8.64 2.36 4.61
CA LEU A 491 9.64 1.46 4.04
C LEU A 491 9.30 1.08 2.59
N TYR A 492 8.05 0.72 2.33
CA TYR A 492 7.58 0.40 0.97
C TYR A 492 7.35 1.64 0.12
N GLU A 493 6.85 2.76 0.67
CA GLU A 493 6.73 4.03 -0.09
C GLU A 493 8.08 4.44 -0.70
N HIS A 494 9.16 4.36 0.08
CA HIS A 494 10.50 4.71 -0.39
C HIS A 494 11.12 3.64 -1.28
N LYS A 495 10.81 2.36 -1.08
CA LYS A 495 11.15 1.30 -2.06
C LYS A 495 10.56 1.64 -3.43
N ILE A 496 9.28 1.99 -3.48
CA ILE A 496 8.55 2.37 -4.70
C ILE A 496 9.19 3.60 -5.36
N PHE A 497 9.54 4.62 -4.57
CA PHE A 497 10.27 5.80 -5.04
C PHE A 497 11.59 5.42 -5.71
N VAL A 498 12.44 4.62 -5.06
CA VAL A 498 13.76 4.25 -5.58
C VAL A 498 13.62 3.50 -6.91
N GLN A 499 12.71 2.54 -6.99
CA GLN A 499 12.46 1.80 -8.24
C GLN A 499 12.00 2.73 -9.38
N GLY A 500 11.04 3.61 -9.10
CA GLY A 500 10.56 4.58 -10.09
C GLY A 500 11.64 5.51 -10.61
N MET A 501 12.55 5.96 -9.74
CA MET A 501 13.68 6.80 -10.15
C MET A 501 14.70 6.03 -10.97
N VAL A 502 15.02 4.76 -10.64
CA VAL A 502 15.90 3.92 -11.46
C VAL A 502 15.33 3.71 -12.86
N TRP A 503 14.03 3.43 -12.95
CA TRP A 503 13.34 3.27 -14.23
C TRP A 503 13.13 4.59 -15.00
N GLY A 504 13.44 5.73 -14.40
CA GLY A 504 13.27 7.05 -15.00
C GLY A 504 11.81 7.45 -15.23
N ILE A 505 10.86 6.83 -14.53
CA ILE A 505 9.41 7.06 -14.68
C ILE A 505 8.87 8.04 -13.63
N ASN A 506 7.64 8.52 -13.83
CA ASN A 506 6.93 9.32 -12.83
C ASN A 506 6.06 8.44 -11.91
N SER A 507 6.50 8.23 -10.68
CA SER A 507 5.76 7.45 -9.67
C SER A 507 4.54 8.16 -9.09
N PHE A 508 4.31 9.43 -9.42
CA PHE A 508 3.38 10.30 -8.69
C PHE A 508 2.19 10.79 -9.51
N ASP A 509 2.17 10.51 -10.82
CA ASP A 509 1.00 10.70 -11.68
C ASP A 509 0.17 9.40 -11.82
N GLN A 510 -0.96 9.47 -12.54
CA GLN A 510 -1.82 8.32 -12.83
C GLN A 510 -2.65 8.50 -14.12
N MET A 511 -2.06 9.00 -15.21
CA MET A 511 -2.80 9.32 -16.45
C MET A 511 -3.61 8.13 -17.03
N GLY A 512 -3.20 6.90 -16.71
CA GLY A 512 -3.88 5.67 -17.15
C GLY A 512 -5.34 5.52 -16.69
N VAL A 513 -5.80 6.29 -15.68
CA VAL A 513 -7.19 6.20 -15.18
C VAL A 513 -8.18 7.06 -15.97
N GLU A 514 -7.72 7.97 -16.83
CA GLU A 514 -8.56 8.99 -17.46
C GLU A 514 -9.46 8.43 -18.58
N LEU A 515 -8.91 7.57 -19.44
CA LEU A 515 -9.63 7.04 -20.60
C LEU A 515 -10.92 6.31 -20.18
N GLY A 516 -10.83 5.44 -19.16
CA GLY A 516 -11.99 4.73 -18.64
C GLY A 516 -13.06 5.66 -18.10
N LYS A 517 -12.68 6.73 -17.37
CA LYS A 517 -13.62 7.72 -16.83
C LYS A 517 -14.35 8.49 -17.93
N VAL A 518 -13.64 8.91 -18.98
CA VAL A 518 -14.25 9.61 -20.13
C VAL A 518 -15.25 8.71 -20.85
N LEU A 519 -14.85 7.47 -21.15
CA LEU A 519 -15.72 6.50 -21.83
C LEU A 519 -16.95 6.14 -20.98
N ALA A 520 -16.78 5.91 -19.68
CA ALA A 520 -17.89 5.63 -18.78
C ALA A 520 -18.93 6.77 -18.74
N LYS A 521 -18.48 8.02 -18.70
CA LYS A 521 -19.38 9.19 -18.76
C LYS A 521 -20.17 9.26 -20.07
N GLN A 522 -19.51 8.95 -21.20
CA GLN A 522 -20.17 8.91 -22.50
C GLN A 522 -21.18 7.75 -22.62
N ILE A 523 -20.82 6.57 -22.12
CA ILE A 523 -21.69 5.40 -22.10
C ILE A 523 -22.92 5.64 -21.22
N LEU A 524 -22.72 6.20 -20.02
CA LEU A 524 -23.80 6.49 -19.07
C LEU A 524 -24.92 7.35 -19.70
N ALA A 525 -24.54 8.33 -20.54
CA ALA A 525 -25.50 9.17 -21.26
C ALA A 525 -26.31 8.43 -22.36
N GLN A 526 -25.94 7.20 -22.71
CA GLN A 526 -26.56 6.39 -23.77
C GLN A 526 -27.30 5.14 -23.25
N LEU A 527 -27.33 4.93 -21.92
CA LEU A 527 -27.90 3.71 -21.35
C LEU A 527 -29.44 3.67 -21.34
N ASP A 528 -30.13 4.80 -21.56
CA ASP A 528 -31.59 4.87 -21.45
C ASP A 528 -32.32 4.11 -22.58
N LYS A 529 -32.07 4.47 -23.85
CA LYS A 529 -32.79 3.87 -24.99
C LYS A 529 -31.82 3.25 -26.00
N PRO A 530 -32.22 2.15 -26.69
CA PRO A 530 -31.40 1.57 -27.75
C PRO A 530 -30.99 2.55 -28.85
N ALA A 531 -31.84 3.54 -29.16
CA ALA A 531 -31.56 4.56 -30.19
C ALA A 531 -30.42 5.54 -29.80
N ASP A 532 -30.04 5.59 -28.54
CA ASP A 532 -29.00 6.49 -28.03
C ASP A 532 -27.59 5.89 -28.19
N VAL A 533 -27.49 4.58 -28.42
CA VAL A 533 -26.23 3.83 -28.48
C VAL A 533 -25.49 4.06 -29.80
N LYS A 534 -24.44 4.88 -29.77
CA LYS A 534 -23.67 5.30 -30.95
C LYS A 534 -22.19 5.48 -30.65
N GLY A 535 -21.35 5.20 -31.65
CA GLY A 535 -19.91 5.51 -31.60
C GLY A 535 -19.05 4.47 -30.88
N HIS A 536 -19.58 3.27 -30.66
CA HIS A 536 -18.86 2.17 -30.02
C HIS A 536 -18.59 1.02 -31.01
N ASP A 537 -17.68 0.13 -30.64
CA ASP A 537 -17.46 -1.12 -31.35
C ASP A 537 -18.64 -2.09 -31.16
N SER A 538 -18.71 -3.13 -32.00
CA SER A 538 -19.81 -4.09 -32.00
C SER A 538 -20.00 -4.84 -30.67
N SER A 539 -18.92 -5.05 -29.89
CA SER A 539 -19.01 -5.71 -28.59
C SER A 539 -19.70 -4.80 -27.57
N THR A 540 -19.19 -3.58 -27.40
CA THR A 540 -19.76 -2.60 -26.47
C THR A 540 -21.22 -2.28 -26.80
N THR A 541 -21.54 -2.09 -28.08
CA THR A 541 -22.94 -1.91 -28.52
C THR A 541 -23.81 -3.12 -28.19
N GLY A 542 -23.35 -4.34 -28.48
CA GLY A 542 -24.09 -5.57 -28.19
C GLY A 542 -24.36 -5.76 -26.69
N LEU A 543 -23.38 -5.45 -25.83
CA LEU A 543 -23.51 -5.53 -24.38
C LEU A 543 -24.51 -4.50 -23.83
N ILE A 544 -24.47 -3.25 -24.31
CA ILE A 544 -25.44 -2.22 -23.89
C ILE A 544 -26.86 -2.63 -24.28
N HIS A 545 -27.06 -3.11 -25.51
CA HIS A 545 -28.37 -3.61 -25.94
C HIS A 545 -28.84 -4.80 -25.11
N TRP A 546 -27.93 -5.72 -24.76
CA TRP A 546 -28.27 -6.82 -23.86
C TRP A 546 -28.72 -6.30 -22.49
N TYR A 547 -27.98 -5.36 -21.88
CA TYR A 547 -28.36 -4.73 -20.61
C TYR A 547 -29.75 -4.06 -20.71
N GLN A 548 -29.98 -3.24 -21.74
CA GLN A 548 -31.24 -2.54 -21.95
C GLN A 548 -32.43 -3.49 -22.12
N ALA A 549 -32.23 -4.66 -22.75
CA ALA A 549 -33.27 -5.66 -22.94
C ALA A 549 -33.60 -6.48 -21.67
N HIS A 550 -32.69 -6.52 -20.69
CA HIS A 550 -32.82 -7.38 -19.51
C HIS A 550 -33.01 -6.63 -18.18
N ARG A 551 -32.72 -5.34 -18.11
CA ARG A 551 -32.98 -4.53 -16.90
C ARG A 551 -34.49 -4.44 -16.61
N LYS A 552 -34.85 -4.40 -15.33
CA LYS A 552 -36.25 -4.36 -14.84
C LYS A 552 -36.55 -3.10 -14.04
N GLU A 553 -35.80 -2.04 -14.30
CA GLU A 553 -35.93 -0.72 -13.65
C GLU A 553 -37.29 -0.07 -13.90
#